data_AF-A0A7J7GBN9-F1
#
_entry.id   AF-A0A7J7GBN9-F1
#
_cell.length_a   1.000
_cell.length_b   1.000
_cell.length_c   1.000
_cell.angle_alpha   90.00
_cell.angle_beta   90.00
_cell.angle_gamma   90.00
#
_symmetry.space_group_name_H-M   'P 1'
#
loop_
_entity.id
_entity.type
_entity.pdbx_description
1 polymer ?
#
loop_
_entity_poly.entity_id
_entity_poly.type
_entity_poly.pdbx_seq_one_letter_code
_entity_poly.pdbx_strand_id
1 'polypeptide(L)'
;MGSQIGRRQAEKCLASMNLFSEETRHGFEHTLSWLNQWACSRHFGLGTRIPWDEEFLVESLSDSTIYMAYYTVCHMLQKGDMYGSDTSSVKPQQLTDEVWDFLFCSGPYPNSSDIPSSLLNKMKQEFEYWYPFDLRVSGKDLIQNHLTFSIYNHAAIFPKHHWPQGFRCNGHIMLNSEKMSKSTGNFRTLRQAIEEFSADATRFSLADAGDGMDDANFVFETANAAILRLTKEIAWMQEVLAAETSLRSGPPTTTYADRVFANEINIAVKITEKNYSEYLFREALKTGFYDLQAARDEYRFSCGTGGMNRDLLWRFMDVQTRLITPICPHYAEYVWKELLKKDGLVIKAGWPEADLPDLTLKKANKYLQDSIVSMRKLLQKQVSGSKKAKAVNVPSHQNKPMVGLIFVNEQYDGWKKECLNILGSKFNSATCSFAPDQEIIEALQKSAIGQEANFKQIQKLCMPFLRFKKDEVIAVGVQALDLKLPFGEKDVLEENSELVKLQLGLERLEILSVADPDAVKKAGSHVSLLSQNPPSPGNPTAIFLSE
;
A
#
# COMPACT_ATOMS: atom_id res chain seq x y z
N MET A 1 -21.67 -31.52 -12.58
CA MET A 1 -20.22 -31.24 -12.68
C MET A 1 -19.53 -32.08 -13.76
N GLY A 2 -19.68 -33.41 -13.81
CA GLY A 2 -18.99 -34.26 -14.80
C GLY A 2 -19.42 -34.20 -16.29
N SER A 3 -20.31 -33.28 -16.70
CA SER A 3 -20.72 -33.16 -18.11
C SER A 3 -19.83 -32.15 -18.85
N GLN A 4 -19.44 -32.45 -20.10
CA GLN A 4 -18.61 -31.54 -20.91
C GLN A 4 -19.26 -30.15 -21.08
N ILE A 5 -20.59 -30.09 -21.15
CA ILE A 5 -21.34 -28.84 -21.30
C ILE A 5 -21.24 -28.00 -20.01
N GLY A 6 -21.46 -28.61 -18.84
CA GLY A 6 -21.39 -27.91 -17.56
C GLY A 6 -19.98 -27.38 -17.28
N ARG A 7 -18.95 -28.18 -17.59
CA ARG A 7 -17.55 -27.74 -17.47
C ARG A 7 -17.24 -26.53 -18.36
N ARG A 8 -17.66 -26.56 -19.62
CA ARG A 8 -17.46 -25.41 -20.54
C ARG A 8 -18.15 -24.14 -20.07
N GLN A 9 -19.31 -24.25 -19.42
CA GLN A 9 -20.01 -23.09 -18.85
C GLN A 9 -19.25 -22.55 -17.62
N ALA A 10 -18.78 -23.43 -16.74
CA ALA A 10 -17.96 -23.05 -15.59
C ALA A 10 -16.64 -22.37 -16.00
N GLU A 11 -15.94 -22.91 -17.01
CA GLU A 11 -14.72 -22.30 -17.57
C GLU A 11 -15.00 -20.90 -18.14
N LYS A 12 -16.14 -20.70 -18.81
CA LYS A 12 -16.56 -19.37 -19.29
C LYS A 12 -16.86 -18.40 -18.16
N CYS A 13 -17.49 -18.88 -17.08
CA CYS A 13 -17.75 -18.08 -15.89
C CYS A 13 -16.45 -17.66 -15.22
N LEU A 14 -15.51 -18.60 -15.02
CA LEU A 14 -14.19 -18.34 -14.45
C LEU A 14 -13.39 -17.30 -15.26
N ALA A 15 -13.48 -17.37 -16.60
CA ALA A 15 -12.78 -16.47 -17.49
C ALA A 15 -13.22 -14.99 -17.34
N SER A 16 -14.47 -14.73 -16.93
CA SER A 16 -14.98 -13.37 -16.69
C SER A 16 -14.70 -12.83 -15.29
N MET A 17 -14.22 -13.66 -14.36
CA MET A 17 -14.06 -13.29 -12.94
C MET A 17 -12.73 -12.60 -12.65
N ASN A 18 -12.74 -11.66 -11.70
CA ASN A 18 -11.55 -11.12 -11.06
C ASN A 18 -11.11 -12.03 -9.87
N LEU A 19 -9.88 -12.54 -9.91
CA LEU A 19 -9.34 -13.47 -8.91
C LEU A 19 -8.19 -12.90 -8.08
N PHE A 20 -7.80 -11.64 -8.32
CA PHE A 20 -6.80 -10.88 -7.56
C PHE A 20 -5.36 -11.48 -7.53
N SER A 21 -5.15 -12.71 -7.97
CA SER A 21 -3.84 -13.32 -8.18
C SER A 21 -3.88 -14.40 -9.27
N GLU A 22 -2.78 -14.54 -10.02
CA GLU A 22 -2.62 -15.62 -11.01
C GLU A 22 -2.56 -17.00 -10.35
N GLU A 23 -2.02 -17.10 -9.13
CA GLU A 23 -2.00 -18.36 -8.37
C GLU A 23 -3.42 -18.87 -8.08
N THR A 24 -4.34 -17.99 -7.66
CA THR A 24 -5.75 -18.35 -7.46
C THR A 24 -6.39 -18.81 -8.77
N ARG A 25 -6.12 -18.12 -9.88
CA ARG A 25 -6.62 -18.51 -11.22
C ARG A 25 -6.17 -19.92 -11.62
N HIS A 26 -4.88 -20.20 -11.53
CA HIS A 26 -4.34 -21.52 -11.81
C HIS A 26 -4.94 -22.59 -10.89
N GLY A 27 -5.19 -22.27 -9.63
CA GLY A 27 -5.88 -23.16 -8.68
C GLY A 27 -7.26 -23.59 -9.17
N PHE A 28 -8.08 -22.64 -9.64
CA PHE A 28 -9.39 -22.94 -10.22
C PHE A 28 -9.31 -23.72 -11.53
N GLU A 29 -8.43 -23.31 -12.46
CA GLU A 29 -8.25 -23.99 -13.74
C GLU A 29 -7.80 -25.44 -13.55
N HIS A 30 -6.86 -25.66 -12.63
CA HIS A 30 -6.44 -27.00 -12.23
C HIS A 30 -7.62 -27.81 -11.70
N THR A 31 -8.42 -27.28 -10.76
CA THR A 31 -9.59 -28.00 -10.24
C THR A 31 -10.62 -28.31 -11.31
N LEU A 32 -10.98 -27.35 -12.17
CA LEU A 32 -11.90 -27.58 -13.28
C LEU A 32 -11.39 -28.66 -14.24
N SER A 33 -10.07 -28.85 -14.34
CA SER A 33 -9.46 -29.82 -15.24
C SER A 33 -9.70 -31.28 -14.85
N TRP A 34 -9.72 -31.59 -13.55
CA TRP A 34 -9.83 -32.96 -13.04
C TRP A 34 -11.16 -33.24 -12.33
N LEU A 35 -11.90 -32.21 -11.90
CA LEU A 35 -13.16 -32.39 -11.19
C LEU A 35 -14.21 -33.07 -12.09
N ASN A 36 -14.81 -34.14 -11.57
CA ASN A 36 -15.78 -34.95 -12.30
C ASN A 36 -17.11 -35.01 -11.52
N GLN A 37 -17.61 -36.21 -11.21
CA GLN A 37 -18.80 -36.41 -10.40
C GLN A 37 -18.46 -36.26 -8.91
N TRP A 38 -19.31 -35.54 -8.19
CA TRP A 38 -19.24 -35.37 -6.73
C TRP A 38 -20.49 -36.00 -6.12
N ALA A 39 -20.31 -36.83 -5.09
CA ALA A 39 -21.44 -37.44 -4.39
C ALA A 39 -22.10 -36.40 -3.48
N CYS A 40 -23.27 -35.90 -3.88
CA CYS A 40 -23.99 -34.83 -3.19
C CYS A 40 -24.96 -35.31 -2.10
N SER A 41 -25.10 -36.63 -1.90
CA SER A 41 -26.06 -37.26 -1.00
C SER A 41 -25.38 -38.01 0.14
N ARG A 42 -25.98 -38.00 1.33
CA ARG A 42 -25.53 -38.76 2.52
C ARG A 42 -26.71 -39.27 3.35
N HIS A 43 -26.49 -40.33 4.13
CA HIS A 43 -27.54 -40.97 4.95
C HIS A 43 -27.60 -40.48 6.40
N PHE A 44 -26.55 -39.79 6.90
CA PHE A 44 -26.42 -39.41 8.30
C PHE A 44 -25.92 -37.98 8.48
N GLY A 45 -26.39 -37.30 9.53
CA GLY A 45 -26.04 -35.93 9.88
C GLY A 45 -27.25 -34.97 9.84
N LEU A 46 -26.97 -33.68 9.95
CA LEU A 46 -27.97 -32.60 9.79
C LEU A 46 -27.90 -32.02 8.38
N GLY A 47 -29.03 -31.65 7.79
CA GLY A 47 -29.10 -31.00 6.48
C GLY A 47 -30.51 -31.03 5.89
N THR A 48 -30.64 -30.60 4.64
CA THR A 48 -31.91 -30.65 3.89
C THR A 48 -32.08 -32.02 3.23
N ARG A 49 -33.29 -32.59 3.28
CA ARG A 49 -33.61 -33.87 2.59
C ARG A 49 -33.72 -33.64 1.09
N ILE A 50 -33.34 -34.64 0.28
CA ILE A 50 -33.54 -34.59 -1.16
C ILE A 50 -35.05 -34.70 -1.46
N PRO A 51 -35.64 -33.77 -2.22
CA PRO A 51 -37.11 -33.65 -2.30
C PRO A 51 -37.79 -34.81 -3.04
N TRP A 52 -37.06 -35.59 -3.83
CA TRP A 52 -37.57 -36.80 -4.50
C TRP A 52 -37.12 -38.12 -3.85
N ASP A 53 -36.25 -38.06 -2.84
CA ASP A 53 -35.74 -39.24 -2.13
C ASP A 53 -35.33 -38.87 -0.69
N GLU A 54 -36.33 -38.85 0.19
CA GLU A 54 -36.18 -38.36 1.57
C GLU A 54 -35.28 -39.24 2.46
N GLU A 55 -34.87 -40.43 2.01
CA GLU A 55 -33.89 -41.26 2.71
C GLU A 55 -32.51 -40.58 2.77
N PHE A 56 -32.23 -39.70 1.80
CA PHE A 56 -30.95 -39.01 1.66
C PHE A 56 -31.04 -37.53 2.06
N LEU A 57 -29.96 -37.05 2.68
CA LEU A 57 -29.70 -35.64 2.92
C LEU A 57 -28.70 -35.09 1.90
N VAL A 58 -28.84 -33.81 1.57
CA VAL A 58 -27.83 -33.07 0.83
C VAL A 58 -26.59 -32.87 1.72
N GLU A 59 -25.41 -33.08 1.15
CA GLU A 59 -24.15 -32.83 1.85
C GLU A 59 -23.76 -31.34 1.83
N SER A 60 -23.01 -30.91 2.83
CA SER A 60 -22.76 -29.48 3.15
C SER A 60 -22.05 -28.67 2.07
N LEU A 61 -21.25 -29.28 1.20
CA LEU A 61 -20.60 -28.57 0.09
C LEU A 61 -21.52 -28.43 -1.13
N SER A 62 -22.65 -29.15 -1.16
CA SER A 62 -23.60 -29.13 -2.26
C SER A 62 -24.74 -28.14 -2.02
N ASP A 63 -25.24 -28.01 -0.78
CA ASP A 63 -26.30 -27.05 -0.41
C ASP A 63 -25.77 -25.61 -0.17
N SER A 64 -24.46 -25.41 -0.17
CA SER A 64 -23.79 -24.13 0.12
C SER A 64 -23.31 -23.37 -1.12
N THR A 65 -23.85 -23.66 -2.31
CA THR A 65 -23.23 -23.21 -3.57
C THR A 65 -23.84 -21.93 -4.16
N ILE A 66 -25.14 -21.69 -3.98
CA ILE A 66 -25.89 -20.54 -4.53
C ILE A 66 -26.68 -19.76 -3.47
N TYR A 67 -26.48 -20.08 -2.19
CA TYR A 67 -27.20 -19.49 -1.07
C TYR A 67 -27.04 -17.96 -0.94
N MET A 68 -26.07 -17.37 -1.63
CA MET A 68 -25.89 -15.92 -1.72
C MET A 68 -27.13 -15.24 -2.33
N ALA A 69 -27.83 -15.90 -3.26
CA ALA A 69 -29.11 -15.39 -3.78
C ALA A 69 -30.17 -15.28 -2.68
N TYR A 70 -30.20 -16.24 -1.75
CA TYR A 70 -31.12 -16.23 -0.61
C TYR A 70 -30.89 -15.03 0.32
N TYR A 71 -29.65 -14.53 0.46
CA TYR A 71 -29.37 -13.33 1.26
C TYR A 71 -30.16 -12.11 0.79
N THR A 72 -30.44 -12.00 -0.51
CA THR A 72 -31.17 -10.85 -1.08
C THR A 72 -32.62 -10.79 -0.60
N VAL A 73 -33.22 -11.92 -0.22
CA VAL A 73 -34.64 -12.01 0.15
C VAL A 73 -34.90 -12.46 1.58
N CYS A 74 -33.89 -13.02 2.28
CA CYS A 74 -34.09 -13.63 3.60
C CYS A 74 -34.66 -12.65 4.64
N HIS A 75 -34.32 -11.37 4.56
CA HIS A 75 -34.82 -10.33 5.48
C HIS A 75 -36.33 -10.07 5.34
N MET A 76 -36.93 -10.37 4.17
CA MET A 76 -38.38 -10.29 3.95
C MET A 76 -39.10 -11.57 4.35
N LEU A 77 -38.41 -12.71 4.24
CA LEU A 77 -38.95 -14.03 4.58
C LEU A 77 -38.89 -14.29 6.09
N GLN A 78 -37.72 -14.11 6.70
CA GLN A 78 -37.43 -14.47 8.09
C GLN A 78 -37.54 -13.30 9.07
N LYS A 79 -37.57 -12.04 8.58
CA LYS A 79 -37.62 -10.81 9.40
C LYS A 79 -36.53 -10.73 10.49
N GLY A 80 -35.37 -11.33 10.23
CA GLY A 80 -34.25 -11.37 11.16
C GLY A 80 -34.30 -12.50 12.19
N ASP A 81 -35.31 -13.37 12.17
CA ASP A 81 -35.30 -14.60 12.96
C ASP A 81 -34.37 -15.64 12.31
N MET A 82 -33.27 -15.94 12.98
CA MET A 82 -32.23 -16.85 12.48
C MET A 82 -32.75 -18.27 12.17
N TYR A 83 -33.81 -18.70 12.85
CA TYR A 83 -34.39 -20.04 12.68
C TYR A 83 -35.58 -20.08 11.71
N GLY A 84 -36.00 -18.93 11.16
CA GLY A 84 -37.13 -18.83 10.23
C GLY A 84 -38.49 -19.20 10.85
N SER A 85 -38.64 -19.01 12.16
CA SER A 85 -39.86 -19.30 12.93
C SER A 85 -40.97 -18.29 12.63
N ASP A 86 -40.61 -17.06 12.26
CA ASP A 86 -41.57 -16.07 11.79
C ASP A 86 -42.01 -16.41 10.36
N THR A 87 -43.27 -16.86 10.25
CA THR A 87 -43.93 -17.21 8.98
C THR A 87 -45.09 -16.28 8.67
N SER A 88 -45.14 -15.11 9.31
CA SER A 88 -46.24 -14.15 9.20
C SER A 88 -46.35 -13.52 7.81
N SER A 89 -45.23 -13.35 7.10
CA SER A 89 -45.20 -12.76 5.75
C SER A 89 -45.47 -13.81 4.66
N VAL A 90 -44.76 -14.93 4.74
CA VAL A 90 -44.75 -16.01 3.75
C VAL A 90 -44.56 -17.31 4.52
N LYS A 91 -45.45 -18.28 4.31
CA LYS A 91 -45.32 -19.62 4.85
C LYS A 91 -44.33 -20.42 3.99
N PRO A 92 -43.51 -21.32 4.57
CA PRO A 92 -42.54 -22.12 3.81
C PRO A 92 -43.15 -22.87 2.62
N GLN A 93 -44.38 -23.37 2.75
CA GLN A 93 -45.08 -24.13 1.70
C GLN A 93 -45.49 -23.27 0.49
N GLN A 94 -45.52 -21.94 0.64
CA GLN A 94 -45.87 -21.02 -0.46
C GLN A 94 -44.67 -20.74 -1.38
N LEU A 95 -43.45 -21.11 -0.97
CA LEU A 95 -42.22 -20.92 -1.74
C LEU A 95 -41.98 -22.13 -2.65
N THR A 96 -42.82 -22.27 -3.68
CA THR A 96 -42.74 -23.31 -4.70
C THR A 96 -41.65 -23.02 -5.74
N ASP A 97 -41.35 -24.01 -6.60
CA ASP A 97 -40.39 -23.86 -7.69
C ASP A 97 -40.76 -22.69 -8.63
N GLU A 98 -42.05 -22.49 -8.94
CA GLU A 98 -42.47 -21.37 -9.79
C GLU A 98 -42.21 -20.00 -9.15
N VAL A 99 -42.33 -19.92 -7.81
CA VAL A 99 -42.00 -18.71 -7.07
C VAL A 99 -40.49 -18.46 -7.14
N TRP A 100 -39.66 -19.47 -6.89
CA TRP A 100 -38.20 -19.33 -6.97
C TRP A 100 -37.73 -19.00 -8.39
N ASP A 101 -38.29 -19.64 -9.41
CA ASP A 101 -37.97 -19.36 -10.80
C ASP A 101 -38.32 -17.91 -11.18
N PHE A 102 -39.47 -17.40 -10.74
CA PHE A 102 -39.84 -16.00 -10.96
C PHE A 102 -38.85 -15.03 -10.32
N LEU A 103 -38.42 -15.32 -9.08
CA LEU A 103 -37.52 -14.47 -8.32
C LEU A 103 -36.11 -14.44 -8.89
N PHE A 104 -35.59 -15.60 -9.30
CA PHE A 104 -34.15 -15.80 -9.51
C PHE A 104 -33.75 -16.21 -10.93
N CYS A 105 -34.63 -16.88 -11.67
CA CYS A 105 -34.33 -17.49 -12.97
C CYS A 105 -35.01 -16.76 -14.14
N SER A 106 -35.49 -15.52 -13.94
CA SER A 106 -36.31 -14.80 -14.92
C SER A 106 -37.57 -15.57 -15.38
N GLY A 107 -38.10 -16.43 -14.52
CA GLY A 107 -39.33 -17.19 -14.78
C GLY A 107 -40.58 -16.30 -14.91
N PRO A 108 -41.68 -16.83 -15.47
CA PRO A 108 -42.95 -16.13 -15.57
C PRO A 108 -43.54 -15.84 -14.18
N TYR A 109 -44.46 -14.88 -14.09
CA TYR A 109 -45.16 -14.58 -12.84
C TYR A 109 -45.94 -15.81 -12.34
N PRO A 110 -45.82 -16.21 -11.06
CA PRO A 110 -46.42 -17.44 -10.54
C PRO A 110 -47.91 -17.21 -10.23
N ASN A 111 -48.78 -17.40 -11.24
CA ASN A 111 -50.22 -17.17 -11.12
C ASN A 111 -50.91 -18.05 -10.06
N SER A 112 -50.30 -19.19 -9.69
CA SER A 112 -50.78 -20.10 -8.65
C SER A 112 -50.40 -19.65 -7.24
N SER A 113 -49.52 -18.67 -7.09
CA SER A 113 -49.06 -18.19 -5.78
C SER A 113 -50.09 -17.27 -5.14
N ASP A 114 -50.35 -17.48 -3.85
CA ASP A 114 -51.15 -16.63 -2.99
C ASP A 114 -50.31 -15.59 -2.21
N ILE A 115 -49.00 -15.52 -2.48
CA ILE A 115 -48.13 -14.47 -1.96
C ILE A 115 -48.53 -13.13 -2.61
N PRO A 116 -48.67 -12.03 -1.83
CA PRO A 116 -49.02 -10.73 -2.39
C PRO A 116 -48.07 -10.30 -3.52
N SER A 117 -48.63 -9.88 -4.66
CA SER A 117 -47.84 -9.47 -5.84
C SER A 117 -46.83 -8.37 -5.53
N SER A 118 -47.17 -7.45 -4.63
CA SER A 118 -46.26 -6.40 -4.18
C SER A 118 -45.03 -6.97 -3.46
N LEU A 119 -45.18 -8.03 -2.67
CA LEU A 119 -44.09 -8.69 -1.98
C LEU A 119 -43.24 -9.52 -2.95
N LEU A 120 -43.85 -10.29 -3.86
CA LEU A 120 -43.14 -11.03 -4.91
C LEU A 120 -42.28 -10.11 -5.77
N ASN A 121 -42.86 -9.00 -6.25
CA ASN A 121 -42.13 -8.02 -7.06
C ASN A 121 -41.01 -7.35 -6.27
N LYS A 122 -41.22 -7.07 -4.98
CA LYS A 122 -40.16 -6.51 -4.11
C LYS A 122 -39.01 -7.51 -3.91
N MET A 123 -39.31 -8.79 -3.68
CA MET A 123 -38.30 -9.84 -3.56
C MET A 123 -37.46 -9.97 -4.84
N LYS A 124 -38.13 -9.94 -6.01
CA LYS A 124 -37.45 -9.94 -7.30
C LYS A 124 -36.57 -8.71 -7.48
N GLN A 125 -37.08 -7.53 -7.13
CA GLN A 125 -36.33 -6.28 -7.23
C GLN A 125 -35.07 -6.28 -6.35
N GLU A 126 -35.14 -6.80 -5.12
CA GLU A 126 -33.95 -6.92 -4.25
C GLU A 126 -32.91 -7.85 -4.86
N PHE A 127 -33.32 -9.00 -5.40
CA PHE A 127 -32.39 -9.89 -6.09
C PHE A 127 -31.75 -9.22 -7.31
N GLU A 128 -32.54 -8.65 -8.22
CA GLU A 128 -32.03 -8.00 -9.44
C GLU A 128 -31.17 -6.76 -9.16
N TYR A 129 -31.34 -6.14 -7.99
CA TYR A 129 -30.51 -5.00 -7.57
C TYR A 129 -29.15 -5.46 -7.00
N TRP A 130 -29.15 -6.48 -6.14
CA TRP A 130 -27.96 -6.92 -5.41
C TRP A 130 -27.14 -7.99 -6.13
N TYR A 131 -27.70 -8.66 -7.13
CA TYR A 131 -27.06 -9.74 -7.87
C TYR A 131 -26.61 -9.28 -9.27
N PRO A 132 -25.44 -9.72 -9.77
CA PRO A 132 -24.51 -10.70 -9.19
C PRO A 132 -23.79 -10.17 -7.95
N PHE A 133 -23.30 -11.06 -7.08
CA PHE A 133 -22.42 -10.60 -6.01
C PHE A 133 -21.06 -10.17 -6.58
N ASP A 134 -20.56 -9.03 -6.08
CA ASP A 134 -19.30 -8.44 -6.53
C ASP A 134 -18.08 -9.23 -6.04
N LEU A 135 -18.10 -9.67 -4.79
CA LEU A 135 -16.97 -10.28 -4.13
C LEU A 135 -17.37 -11.41 -3.18
N ARG A 136 -16.63 -12.52 -3.26
CA ARG A 136 -16.58 -13.54 -2.20
C ARG A 136 -15.15 -13.67 -1.67
N VAL A 137 -14.98 -13.60 -0.36
CA VAL A 137 -13.67 -13.77 0.31
C VAL A 137 -13.63 -15.15 0.97
N SER A 138 -12.52 -15.88 0.83
CA SER A 138 -12.38 -17.21 1.44
C SER A 138 -10.94 -17.70 1.58
N GLY A 139 -10.74 -18.75 2.38
CA GLY A 139 -9.47 -19.46 2.43
C GLY A 139 -9.18 -20.25 1.15
N LYS A 140 -7.89 -20.42 0.83
CA LYS A 140 -7.43 -21.18 -0.35
C LYS A 140 -7.88 -22.65 -0.36
N ASP A 141 -8.19 -23.21 0.80
CA ASP A 141 -8.70 -24.58 0.96
C ASP A 141 -10.07 -24.80 0.28
N LEU A 142 -10.87 -23.74 0.10
CA LEU A 142 -12.17 -23.85 -0.54
C LEU A 142 -12.14 -23.76 -2.07
N ILE A 143 -10.99 -23.45 -2.67
CA ILE A 143 -10.83 -23.36 -4.13
C ILE A 143 -11.21 -24.70 -4.77
N GLN A 144 -10.68 -25.80 -4.25
CA GLN A 144 -10.82 -27.13 -4.87
C GLN A 144 -12.20 -27.77 -4.68
N ASN A 145 -13.11 -27.13 -3.95
CA ASN A 145 -14.43 -27.64 -3.61
C ASN A 145 -15.49 -26.54 -3.70
N HIS A 146 -15.99 -26.01 -2.58
CA HIS A 146 -17.08 -25.04 -2.45
C HIS A 146 -17.02 -23.90 -3.47
N LEU A 147 -15.87 -23.24 -3.65
CA LEU A 147 -15.79 -22.11 -4.59
C LEU A 147 -15.93 -22.58 -6.04
N THR A 148 -15.30 -23.70 -6.40
CA THR A 148 -15.48 -24.30 -7.73
C THR A 148 -16.92 -24.79 -7.92
N PHE A 149 -17.54 -25.38 -6.90
CA PHE A 149 -18.93 -25.84 -6.95
C PHE A 149 -19.88 -24.65 -7.09
N SER A 150 -19.58 -23.53 -6.44
CA SER A 150 -20.31 -22.28 -6.61
C SER A 150 -20.27 -21.83 -8.07
N ILE A 151 -19.11 -21.80 -8.73
CA ILE A 151 -19.00 -21.47 -10.16
C ILE A 151 -19.86 -22.41 -11.02
N TYR A 152 -19.76 -23.73 -10.79
CA TYR A 152 -20.57 -24.71 -11.53
C TYR A 152 -22.08 -24.48 -11.38
N ASN A 153 -22.56 -24.31 -10.15
CA ASN A 153 -23.99 -24.16 -9.91
C ASN A 153 -24.52 -22.82 -10.40
N HIS A 154 -23.76 -21.72 -10.25
CA HIS A 154 -24.16 -20.44 -10.82
C HIS A 154 -24.24 -20.49 -12.35
N ALA A 155 -23.25 -21.12 -12.99
CA ALA A 155 -23.24 -21.25 -14.45
C ALA A 155 -24.36 -22.17 -14.98
N ALA A 156 -24.87 -23.07 -14.14
CA ALA A 156 -25.96 -23.99 -14.48
C ALA A 156 -27.35 -23.39 -14.27
N ILE A 157 -27.53 -22.60 -13.20
CA ILE A 157 -28.85 -22.07 -12.79
C ILE A 157 -29.10 -20.67 -13.34
N PHE A 158 -28.12 -19.78 -13.21
CA PHE A 158 -28.32 -18.35 -13.46
C PHE A 158 -27.90 -17.93 -14.88
N PRO A 159 -28.57 -16.91 -15.44
CA PRO A 159 -28.10 -16.28 -16.67
C PRO A 159 -26.73 -15.61 -16.45
N LYS A 160 -25.98 -15.40 -17.53
CA LYS A 160 -24.59 -14.91 -17.48
C LYS A 160 -24.40 -13.61 -16.69
N HIS A 161 -25.37 -12.70 -16.73
CA HIS A 161 -25.26 -11.41 -16.04
C HIS A 161 -25.37 -11.54 -14.52
N HIS A 162 -25.85 -12.68 -14.01
CA HIS A 162 -25.92 -13.02 -12.58
C HIS A 162 -24.79 -13.95 -12.14
N TRP A 163 -23.78 -14.18 -12.99
CA TRP A 163 -22.61 -14.97 -12.61
C TRP A 163 -21.71 -14.21 -11.63
N PRO A 164 -21.00 -14.92 -10.72
CA PRO A 164 -20.04 -14.33 -9.79
C PRO A 164 -19.06 -13.38 -10.46
N GLN A 165 -18.80 -12.21 -9.86
CA GLN A 165 -17.87 -11.22 -10.42
C GLN A 165 -16.42 -11.41 -9.95
N GLY A 166 -16.20 -11.76 -8.68
CA GLY A 166 -14.83 -11.96 -8.18
C GLY A 166 -14.72 -12.76 -6.90
N PHE A 167 -13.63 -13.53 -6.81
CA PHE A 167 -13.25 -14.30 -5.62
C PHE A 167 -11.87 -13.84 -5.14
N ARG A 168 -11.76 -13.48 -3.87
CA ARG A 168 -10.47 -13.19 -3.23
C ARG A 168 -10.13 -14.30 -2.24
N CYS A 169 -9.05 -15.02 -2.54
CA CYS A 169 -8.57 -16.11 -1.71
C CYS A 169 -7.38 -15.66 -0.83
N ASN A 170 -7.34 -16.14 0.40
CA ASN A 170 -6.25 -15.90 1.35
C ASN A 170 -5.67 -17.21 1.90
N GLY A 171 -4.44 -17.16 2.41
CA GLY A 171 -3.84 -18.28 3.13
C GLY A 171 -4.51 -18.59 4.46
N HIS A 172 -4.08 -19.66 5.13
CA HIS A 172 -4.55 -19.96 6.48
C HIS A 172 -3.97 -18.97 7.48
N ILE A 173 -4.69 -18.71 8.57
CA ILE A 173 -4.18 -17.87 9.65
C ILE A 173 -3.31 -18.71 10.60
N MET A 174 -2.06 -18.29 10.77
CA MET A 174 -1.14 -18.75 11.80
C MET A 174 -1.26 -17.84 13.04
N LEU A 175 -0.82 -18.37 14.18
CA LEU A 175 -0.79 -17.65 15.45
C LEU A 175 0.63 -17.68 16.01
N ASN A 176 1.26 -16.52 16.12
CA ASN A 176 2.67 -16.36 16.51
C ASN A 176 3.62 -17.25 15.69
N SER A 177 3.42 -17.27 14.37
CA SER A 177 4.21 -18.05 13.39
C SER A 177 4.04 -19.57 13.48
N GLU A 178 3.06 -20.04 14.24
CA GLU A 178 2.75 -21.45 14.39
C GLU A 178 1.33 -21.78 13.93
N LYS A 179 1.10 -23.02 13.52
CA LYS A 179 -0.23 -23.50 13.13
C LYS A 179 -1.16 -23.51 14.35
N MET A 180 -2.33 -22.88 14.22
CA MET A 180 -3.32 -22.91 15.29
C MET A 180 -3.81 -24.33 15.56
N SER A 181 -3.71 -24.76 16.82
CA SER A 181 -4.22 -26.04 17.28
C SER A 181 -4.70 -25.95 18.72
N LYS A 182 -5.90 -26.49 18.97
CA LYS A 182 -6.43 -26.62 20.34
C LYS A 182 -5.57 -27.55 21.19
N SER A 183 -4.92 -28.56 20.60
CA SER A 183 -4.14 -29.56 21.34
C SER A 183 -2.80 -29.04 21.85
N THR A 184 -2.19 -28.07 21.15
CA THR A 184 -0.91 -27.44 21.56
C THR A 184 -1.13 -26.26 22.50
N GLY A 185 -2.38 -25.88 22.76
CA GLY A 185 -2.72 -24.64 23.48
C GLY A 185 -2.55 -23.37 22.65
N ASN A 186 -1.98 -23.46 21.44
CA ASN A 186 -1.82 -22.34 20.52
C ASN A 186 -3.11 -22.12 19.72
N PHE A 187 -4.13 -21.61 20.40
CA PHE A 187 -5.44 -21.32 19.82
C PHE A 187 -6.04 -20.09 20.48
N ARG A 188 -6.75 -19.29 19.68
CA ARG A 188 -7.53 -18.15 20.16
C ARG A 188 -8.88 -18.12 19.45
N THR A 189 -9.94 -17.97 20.23
CA THR A 189 -11.26 -17.62 19.69
C THR A 189 -11.33 -16.11 19.42
N LEU A 190 -12.26 -15.69 18.55
CA LEU A 190 -12.53 -14.28 18.29
C LEU A 190 -12.84 -13.51 19.58
N ARG A 191 -13.69 -14.07 20.45
CA ARG A 191 -14.06 -13.43 21.73
C ARG A 191 -12.84 -13.21 22.61
N GLN A 192 -11.99 -14.22 22.78
CA GLN A 192 -10.76 -14.10 23.57
C GLN A 192 -9.82 -13.04 23.00
N ALA A 193 -9.64 -12.99 21.68
CA ALA A 193 -8.81 -11.96 21.06
C ALA A 193 -9.35 -10.54 21.29
N ILE A 194 -10.68 -10.34 21.19
CA ILE A 194 -11.31 -9.04 21.46
C ILE A 194 -11.18 -8.66 22.94
N GLU A 195 -11.38 -9.60 23.87
CA GLU A 195 -11.25 -9.34 25.31
C GLU A 195 -9.81 -9.02 25.70
N GLU A 196 -8.82 -9.67 25.06
CA GLU A 196 -7.39 -9.47 25.33
C GLU A 196 -6.84 -8.19 24.70
N PHE A 197 -7.20 -7.89 23.45
CA PHE A 197 -6.59 -6.81 22.67
C PHE A 197 -7.50 -5.64 22.33
N SER A 198 -8.81 -5.73 22.57
CA SER A 198 -9.88 -4.92 21.95
C SER A 198 -10.18 -5.30 20.49
N ALA A 199 -11.37 -4.90 20.03
CA ALA A 199 -11.81 -5.13 18.65
C ALA A 199 -10.91 -4.45 17.62
N ASP A 200 -10.51 -3.20 17.86
CA ASP A 200 -9.72 -2.44 16.89
C ASP A 200 -8.28 -2.92 16.81
N ALA A 201 -7.61 -3.22 17.94
CA ALA A 201 -6.26 -3.74 17.86
C ALA A 201 -6.21 -5.16 17.24
N THR A 202 -7.25 -5.97 17.47
CA THR A 202 -7.40 -7.26 16.79
C THR A 202 -7.55 -7.07 15.29
N ARG A 203 -8.44 -6.17 14.83
CA ARG A 203 -8.62 -5.85 13.40
C ARG A 203 -7.37 -5.25 12.76
N PHE A 204 -6.67 -4.39 13.49
CA PHE A 204 -5.39 -3.82 13.09
C PHE A 204 -4.35 -4.92 12.82
N SER A 205 -4.18 -5.83 13.78
CA SER A 205 -3.24 -6.96 13.64
C SER A 205 -3.66 -7.93 12.52
N LEU A 206 -4.96 -8.16 12.33
CA LEU A 206 -5.47 -8.96 11.21
C LEU A 206 -5.21 -8.30 9.85
N ALA A 207 -5.32 -6.97 9.75
CA ALA A 207 -4.95 -6.25 8.53
C ALA A 207 -3.45 -6.34 8.24
N ASP A 208 -2.60 -6.34 9.28
CA ASP A 208 -1.14 -6.49 9.15
C ASP A 208 -0.69 -7.92 8.83
N ALA A 209 -1.55 -8.93 9.09
CA ALA A 209 -1.18 -10.34 9.06
C ALA A 209 -0.79 -10.89 7.68
N GLY A 210 -1.37 -10.36 6.60
CA GLY A 210 -1.07 -10.77 5.22
C GLY A 210 -2.22 -10.55 4.23
N ASP A 211 -1.86 -10.25 2.98
CA ASP A 211 -2.80 -9.87 1.90
C ASP A 211 -2.92 -10.94 0.79
N GLY A 212 -2.19 -12.05 0.87
CA GLY A 212 -2.02 -13.00 -0.23
C GLY A 212 -2.49 -14.43 0.06
N MET A 213 -2.09 -15.33 -0.84
CA MET A 213 -2.31 -16.79 -0.75
C MET A 213 -1.36 -17.48 0.25
N ASP A 214 -0.25 -16.82 0.57
CA ASP A 214 0.61 -17.22 1.67
C ASP A 214 -0.14 -17.18 3.00
N ASP A 215 0.23 -18.08 3.92
CA ASP A 215 -0.40 -18.13 5.23
C ASP A 215 -0.14 -16.84 6.00
N ALA A 216 -1.22 -16.16 6.38
CA ALA A 216 -1.18 -14.93 7.14
C ALA A 216 -0.79 -15.22 8.60
N ASN A 217 -0.18 -14.27 9.28
CA ASN A 217 0.30 -14.47 10.65
C ASN A 217 -0.27 -13.44 11.63
N PHE A 218 -1.13 -13.90 12.55
CA PHE A 218 -1.58 -13.07 13.66
C PHE A 218 -0.55 -13.13 14.80
N VAL A 219 0.07 -11.99 15.09
CA VAL A 219 1.15 -11.88 16.09
C VAL A 219 0.66 -11.05 17.29
N PHE A 220 0.78 -11.59 18.50
CA PHE A 220 0.35 -10.90 19.73
C PHE A 220 1.14 -9.62 19.99
N GLU A 221 2.43 -9.62 19.68
CA GLU A 221 3.28 -8.43 19.77
C GLU A 221 2.75 -7.30 18.87
N THR A 222 2.29 -7.62 17.67
CA THR A 222 1.66 -6.65 16.76
C THR A 222 0.35 -6.11 17.34
N ALA A 223 -0.51 -6.98 17.90
CA ALA A 223 -1.75 -6.55 18.53
C ALA A 223 -1.50 -5.63 19.75
N ASN A 224 -0.57 -6.00 20.63
CA ASN A 224 -0.16 -5.16 21.77
C ASN A 224 0.45 -3.82 21.30
N ALA A 225 1.29 -3.85 20.26
CA ALA A 225 1.84 -2.64 19.66
C ALA A 225 0.75 -1.75 19.06
N ALA A 226 -0.30 -2.33 18.46
CA ALA A 226 -1.44 -1.59 17.93
C ALA A 226 -2.19 -0.83 19.03
N ILE A 227 -2.43 -1.46 20.20
CA ILE A 227 -3.03 -0.78 21.36
C ILE A 227 -2.19 0.45 21.74
N LEU A 228 -0.88 0.27 21.89
CA LEU A 228 0.03 1.38 22.25
C LEU A 228 0.07 2.46 21.18
N ARG A 229 0.05 2.10 19.89
CA ARG A 229 0.09 3.07 18.78
C ARG A 229 -1.19 3.91 18.74
N LEU A 230 -2.36 3.26 18.78
CA LEU A 230 -3.65 3.96 18.73
C LEU A 230 -3.82 4.89 19.94
N THR A 231 -3.49 4.42 21.15
CA THR A 231 -3.59 5.25 22.36
C THR A 231 -2.59 6.42 22.38
N LYS A 232 -1.34 6.20 21.95
CA LYS A 232 -0.36 7.29 21.79
C LYS A 232 -0.78 8.31 20.74
N GLU A 233 -1.41 7.86 19.66
CA GLU A 233 -1.89 8.75 18.61
C GLU A 233 -3.05 9.62 19.12
N ILE A 234 -4.00 9.06 19.89
CA ILE A 234 -5.03 9.86 20.59
C ILE A 234 -4.39 10.91 21.49
N ALA A 235 -3.42 10.52 22.32
CA ALA A 235 -2.76 11.43 23.25
C ALA A 235 -2.02 12.55 22.48
N TRP A 236 -1.32 12.20 21.40
CA TRP A 236 -0.65 13.17 20.54
C TRP A 236 -1.63 14.17 19.90
N MET A 237 -2.76 13.70 19.37
CA MET A 237 -3.80 14.57 18.81
C MET A 237 -4.37 15.51 19.88
N GLN A 238 -4.61 15.01 21.10
CA GLN A 238 -5.07 15.83 22.23
C GLN A 238 -4.05 16.91 22.62
N GLU A 239 -2.76 16.56 22.70
CA GLU A 239 -1.69 17.51 22.99
C GLU A 239 -1.60 18.61 21.92
N VAL A 240 -1.70 18.24 20.64
CA VAL A 240 -1.68 19.16 19.50
C VAL A 240 -2.89 20.09 19.51
N LEU A 241 -4.08 19.56 19.78
CA LEU A 241 -5.31 20.33 19.92
C LEU A 241 -5.23 21.31 21.11
N ALA A 242 -4.68 20.88 22.25
CA ALA A 242 -4.50 21.74 23.43
C ALA A 242 -3.44 22.82 23.21
N ALA A 243 -2.44 22.55 22.36
CA ALA A 243 -1.35 23.47 22.04
C ALA A 243 -1.65 24.36 20.81
N GLU A 244 -2.91 24.47 20.37
CA GLU A 244 -3.29 25.17 19.13
C GLU A 244 -2.66 26.57 19.00
N THR A 245 -2.65 27.36 20.08
CA THR A 245 -2.11 28.72 20.08
C THR A 245 -0.60 28.81 19.85
N SER A 246 0.13 27.69 20.01
CA SER A 246 1.56 27.59 19.74
C SER A 246 1.88 27.20 18.30
N LEU A 247 0.87 26.79 17.52
CA LEU A 247 1.02 26.38 16.14
C LEU A 247 1.02 27.60 15.21
N ARG A 248 1.77 27.48 14.12
CA ARG A 248 1.81 28.54 13.11
C ARG A 248 0.48 28.59 12.37
N SER A 249 -0.07 29.79 12.25
CA SER A 249 -1.27 30.08 11.45
C SER A 249 -0.89 30.53 10.02
N GLY A 250 -1.82 30.40 9.08
CA GLY A 250 -1.64 30.83 7.69
C GLY A 250 -1.66 29.66 6.69
N PRO A 251 -1.52 29.92 5.38
CA PRO A 251 -1.69 28.90 4.35
C PRO A 251 -0.75 27.69 4.53
N PRO A 252 -1.23 26.45 4.30
CA PRO A 252 -0.49 25.20 4.51
C PRO A 252 0.57 24.92 3.42
N THR A 253 1.10 25.97 2.78
CA THR A 253 2.11 25.92 1.71
C THR A 253 3.19 26.98 1.88
N THR A 254 3.22 27.63 3.05
CA THR A 254 4.09 28.79 3.31
C THR A 254 5.58 28.41 3.27
N THR A 255 5.93 27.25 3.85
CA THR A 255 7.32 26.79 3.91
C THR A 255 7.54 25.57 3.01
N TYR A 256 8.79 25.28 2.66
CA TYR A 256 9.16 24.05 1.95
C TYR A 256 8.61 22.80 2.66
N ALA A 257 8.80 22.72 3.99
CA ALA A 257 8.31 21.62 4.80
C ALA A 257 6.78 21.46 4.74
N ASP A 258 6.03 22.57 4.73
CA ASP A 258 4.56 22.54 4.59
C ASP A 258 4.15 21.92 3.24
N ARG A 259 4.80 22.36 2.15
CA ARG A 259 4.51 21.85 0.80
C ARG A 259 4.82 20.35 0.69
N VAL A 260 5.94 19.91 1.24
CA VAL A 260 6.33 18.50 1.28
C VAL A 260 5.31 17.68 2.06
N PHE A 261 4.92 18.12 3.26
CA PHE A 261 3.98 17.35 4.08
C PHE A 261 2.58 17.32 3.50
N ALA A 262 2.07 18.43 2.96
CA ALA A 262 0.82 18.46 2.22
C ALA A 262 0.83 17.49 1.03
N ASN A 263 1.95 17.40 0.33
CA ASN A 263 2.14 16.45 -0.76
C ASN A 263 2.17 14.99 -0.27
N GLU A 264 2.86 14.67 0.83
CA GLU A 264 2.86 13.33 1.39
C GLU A 264 1.46 12.90 1.89
N ILE A 265 0.63 13.83 2.39
CA ILE A 265 -0.79 13.55 2.69
C ILE A 265 -1.52 13.18 1.39
N ASN A 266 -1.34 13.94 0.30
CA ASN A 266 -1.96 13.63 -1.00
C ASN A 266 -1.53 12.25 -1.53
N ILE A 267 -0.23 11.94 -1.41
CA ILE A 267 0.34 10.65 -1.79
C ILE A 267 -0.29 9.51 -0.98
N ALA A 268 -0.36 9.66 0.34
CA ALA A 268 -0.95 8.66 1.22
C ALA A 268 -2.41 8.37 0.81
N VAL A 269 -3.23 9.41 0.62
CA VAL A 269 -4.62 9.24 0.17
C VAL A 269 -4.71 8.42 -1.11
N LYS A 270 -3.92 8.76 -2.14
CA LYS A 270 -3.99 8.07 -3.45
C LYS A 270 -3.45 6.66 -3.43
N ILE A 271 -2.35 6.41 -2.72
CA ILE A 271 -1.77 5.06 -2.64
C ILE A 271 -2.65 4.16 -1.76
N THR A 272 -3.18 4.66 -0.65
CA THR A 272 -4.08 3.89 0.21
C THR A 272 -5.41 3.58 -0.48
N GLU A 273 -5.95 4.51 -1.28
CA GLU A 273 -7.13 4.27 -2.13
C GLU A 273 -6.90 3.08 -3.08
N LYS A 274 -5.76 3.10 -3.78
CA LYS A 274 -5.35 2.00 -4.66
C LYS A 274 -5.26 0.68 -3.88
N ASN A 275 -4.57 0.68 -2.74
CA ASN A 275 -4.38 -0.53 -1.94
C ASN A 275 -5.71 -1.12 -1.45
N TYR A 276 -6.67 -0.28 -1.01
CA TYR A 276 -8.01 -0.77 -0.66
C TYR A 276 -8.78 -1.32 -1.87
N SER A 277 -8.67 -0.68 -3.05
CA SER A 277 -9.31 -1.16 -4.28
C SER A 277 -8.78 -2.52 -4.75
N GLU A 278 -7.51 -2.81 -4.45
CA GLU A 278 -6.84 -4.09 -4.72
C GLU A 278 -6.94 -5.07 -3.54
N TYR A 279 -7.65 -4.67 -2.47
CA TYR A 279 -7.81 -5.39 -1.21
C TYR A 279 -6.50 -5.71 -0.45
N LEU A 280 -5.43 -4.96 -0.71
CA LEU A 280 -4.15 -5.05 -0.02
C LEU A 280 -4.23 -4.30 1.32
N PHE A 281 -4.80 -4.92 2.35
CA PHE A 281 -5.09 -4.30 3.64
C PHE A 281 -3.84 -4.02 4.48
N ARG A 282 -2.80 -4.85 4.37
CA ARG A 282 -1.50 -4.60 5.00
C ARG A 282 -0.83 -3.39 4.38
N GLU A 283 -0.85 -3.29 3.05
CA GLU A 283 -0.30 -2.12 2.35
C GLU A 283 -1.15 -0.86 2.55
N ALA A 284 -2.47 -0.98 2.64
CA ALA A 284 -3.36 0.12 3.00
C ALA A 284 -3.05 0.62 4.42
N LEU A 285 -2.84 -0.28 5.38
CA LEU A 285 -2.43 0.07 6.74
C LEU A 285 -1.04 0.73 6.77
N LYS A 286 -0.09 0.19 6.01
CA LYS A 286 1.25 0.77 5.84
C LYS A 286 1.17 2.22 5.34
N THR A 287 0.45 2.44 4.25
CA THR A 287 0.43 3.74 3.56
C THR A 287 -0.47 4.77 4.25
N GLY A 288 -1.64 4.34 4.74
CA GLY A 288 -2.65 5.22 5.33
C GLY A 288 -2.46 5.50 6.81
N PHE A 289 -1.59 4.75 7.48
CA PHE A 289 -1.29 4.91 8.91
C PHE A 289 0.21 5.09 9.17
N TYR A 290 1.02 4.07 8.90
CA TYR A 290 2.45 4.09 9.28
C TYR A 290 3.27 5.14 8.51
N ASP A 291 3.24 5.12 7.18
CA ASP A 291 3.99 6.04 6.33
C ASP A 291 3.48 7.47 6.52
N LEU A 292 2.17 7.63 6.73
CA LEU A 292 1.55 8.93 7.00
C LEU A 292 2.02 9.51 8.35
N GLN A 293 2.13 8.70 9.41
CA GLN A 293 2.74 9.10 10.68
C GLN A 293 4.22 9.44 10.53
N ALA A 294 4.96 8.66 9.74
CA ALA A 294 6.37 8.94 9.47
C ALA A 294 6.56 10.29 8.76
N ALA A 295 5.71 10.61 7.78
CA ALA A 295 5.71 11.90 7.10
C ALA A 295 5.42 13.07 8.06
N ARG A 296 4.50 12.88 9.02
CA ARG A 296 4.24 13.88 10.07
C ARG A 296 5.45 14.07 10.98
N ASP A 297 6.10 12.99 11.39
CA ASP A 297 7.26 13.07 12.28
C ASP A 297 8.46 13.74 11.58
N GLU A 298 8.65 13.45 10.29
CA GLU A 298 9.62 14.16 9.43
C GLU A 298 9.27 15.64 9.28
N TYR A 299 8.00 15.96 9.08
CA TYR A 299 7.51 17.34 8.99
C TYR A 299 7.79 18.13 10.27
N ARG A 300 7.49 17.54 11.43
CA ARG A 300 7.80 18.13 12.74
C ARG A 300 9.28 18.46 12.87
N PHE A 301 10.15 17.53 12.46
CA PHE A 301 11.59 17.71 12.51
C PHE A 301 12.07 18.78 11.52
N SER A 302 11.49 18.81 10.32
CA SER A 302 11.85 19.75 9.24
C SER A 302 11.41 21.19 9.54
N CYS A 303 10.34 21.38 10.32
CA CYS A 303 9.90 22.71 10.74
C CYS A 303 10.85 23.37 11.77
N GLY A 304 11.62 22.59 12.53
CA GLY A 304 12.52 23.09 13.57
C GLY A 304 11.83 24.08 14.52
N THR A 305 12.46 25.25 14.72
CA THR A 305 11.93 26.34 15.56
C THR A 305 10.77 27.10 14.92
N GLY A 306 10.55 26.97 13.61
CA GLY A 306 9.47 27.65 12.88
C GLY A 306 8.08 27.10 13.19
N GLY A 307 8.01 25.92 13.81
CA GLY A 307 6.76 25.30 14.23
C GLY A 307 5.92 24.75 13.07
N MET A 308 5.07 23.78 13.41
CA MET A 308 4.14 23.15 12.46
C MET A 308 2.94 24.07 12.18
N ASN A 309 2.39 23.95 10.97
CA ASN A 309 1.20 24.66 10.55
C ASN A 309 -0.06 23.98 11.11
N ARG A 310 -0.94 24.77 11.76
CA ARG A 310 -2.17 24.27 12.38
C ARG A 310 -3.09 23.56 11.38
N ASP A 311 -3.45 24.24 10.30
CA ASP A 311 -4.47 23.76 9.37
C ASP A 311 -4.00 22.47 8.66
N LEU A 312 -2.69 22.35 8.44
CA LEU A 312 -2.08 21.15 7.86
C LEU A 312 -2.11 19.96 8.84
N LEU A 313 -1.91 20.17 10.14
CA LEU A 313 -2.08 19.13 11.15
C LEU A 313 -3.55 18.70 11.26
N TRP A 314 -4.51 19.62 11.12
CA TRP A 314 -5.94 19.28 11.15
C TRP A 314 -6.33 18.45 9.94
N ARG A 315 -5.79 18.82 8.77
CA ARG A 315 -5.92 18.01 7.55
C ARG A 315 -5.33 16.62 7.74
N PHE A 316 -4.13 16.50 8.31
CA PHE A 316 -3.53 15.21 8.62
C PHE A 316 -4.42 14.36 9.53
N MET A 317 -4.93 14.95 10.63
CA MET A 317 -5.78 14.21 11.57
C MET A 317 -7.09 13.76 10.92
N ASP A 318 -7.75 14.60 10.12
CA ASP A 318 -8.95 14.23 9.36
C ASP A 318 -8.67 13.07 8.40
N VAL A 319 -7.61 13.20 7.59
CA VAL A 319 -7.23 12.21 6.59
C VAL A 319 -6.89 10.89 7.26
N GLN A 320 -5.99 10.87 8.25
CA GLN A 320 -5.58 9.64 8.93
C GLN A 320 -6.79 8.95 9.59
N THR A 321 -7.69 9.71 10.21
CA THR A 321 -8.92 9.17 10.83
C THR A 321 -9.80 8.47 9.80
N ARG A 322 -10.00 9.08 8.63
CA ARG A 322 -10.82 8.49 7.55
C ARG A 322 -10.13 7.29 6.90
N LEU A 323 -8.82 7.36 6.65
CA LEU A 323 -8.05 6.27 6.05
C LEU A 323 -8.02 5.01 6.95
N ILE A 324 -7.93 5.15 8.27
CA ILE A 324 -7.92 4.00 9.19
C ILE A 324 -9.31 3.45 9.51
N THR A 325 -10.39 4.18 9.20
CA THR A 325 -11.77 3.82 9.55
C THR A 325 -12.17 2.39 9.14
N PRO A 326 -11.84 1.87 7.93
CA PRO A 326 -12.18 0.50 7.57
C PRO A 326 -11.53 -0.57 8.46
N ILE A 327 -10.38 -0.26 9.08
CA ILE A 327 -9.61 -1.19 9.91
C ILE A 327 -9.98 -1.00 11.40
N CYS A 328 -9.93 0.23 11.91
CA CYS A 328 -10.20 0.57 13.31
C CYS A 328 -11.37 1.57 13.42
N PRO A 329 -12.62 1.14 13.19
CA PRO A 329 -13.77 2.04 13.13
C PRO A 329 -14.11 2.68 14.48
N HIS A 330 -13.90 2.00 15.62
CA HIS A 330 -14.29 2.55 16.92
C HIS A 330 -13.34 3.66 17.37
N TYR A 331 -12.04 3.45 17.17
CA TYR A 331 -10.98 4.43 17.31
C TYR A 331 -11.24 5.64 16.41
N ALA A 332 -11.52 5.41 15.12
CA ALA A 332 -11.76 6.48 14.17
C ALA A 332 -13.00 7.30 14.54
N GLU A 333 -14.07 6.65 15.00
CA GLU A 333 -15.29 7.31 15.46
C GLU A 333 -15.04 8.16 16.73
N TYR A 334 -14.23 7.65 17.67
CA TYR A 334 -13.81 8.43 18.84
C TYR A 334 -13.01 9.67 18.43
N VAL A 335 -12.01 9.52 17.55
CA VAL A 335 -11.21 10.66 17.07
C VAL A 335 -12.11 11.67 16.35
N TRP A 336 -12.99 11.21 15.46
CA TRP A 336 -13.91 12.05 14.68
C TRP A 336 -14.83 12.90 15.56
N LYS A 337 -15.50 12.28 16.53
CA LYS A 337 -16.48 12.95 17.38
C LYS A 337 -15.87 13.65 18.58
N GLU A 338 -14.96 13.00 19.28
CA GLU A 338 -14.48 13.48 20.57
C GLU A 338 -13.30 14.42 20.43
N LEU A 339 -12.41 14.21 19.46
CA LEU A 339 -11.23 15.06 19.27
C LEU A 339 -11.48 16.13 18.21
N LEU A 340 -11.90 15.72 17.01
CA LEU A 340 -12.11 16.64 15.89
C LEU A 340 -13.45 17.39 15.94
N LYS A 341 -14.35 17.00 16.85
CA LYS A 341 -15.68 17.59 17.05
C LYS A 341 -16.48 17.71 15.75
N LYS A 342 -16.39 16.69 14.89
CA LYS A 342 -17.11 16.65 13.62
C LYS A 342 -18.49 16.02 13.77
N ASP A 343 -19.43 16.54 13.00
CA ASP A 343 -20.79 16.01 12.95
C ASP A 343 -20.87 14.68 12.19
N GLY A 344 -21.93 13.91 12.46
CA GLY A 344 -22.18 12.63 11.80
C GLY A 344 -21.30 11.48 12.28
N LEU A 345 -21.19 10.42 11.48
CA LEU A 345 -20.32 9.26 11.71
C LEU A 345 -19.19 9.27 10.69
N VAL A 346 -17.97 8.89 11.09
CA VAL A 346 -16.83 8.89 10.15
C VAL A 346 -17.05 7.89 9.01
N ILE A 347 -17.73 6.78 9.28
CA ILE A 347 -18.10 5.78 8.26
C ILE A 347 -19.00 6.35 7.15
N LYS A 348 -19.64 7.51 7.37
CA LYS A 348 -20.47 8.23 6.38
C LYS A 348 -19.79 9.48 5.83
N ALA A 349 -18.56 9.78 6.24
CA ALA A 349 -17.83 10.98 5.81
C ALA A 349 -17.25 10.87 4.38
N GLY A 350 -17.29 9.68 3.76
CA GLY A 350 -16.70 9.42 2.45
C GLY A 350 -15.17 9.33 2.46
N TRP A 351 -14.56 9.12 1.30
CA TRP A 351 -13.10 9.05 1.13
C TRP A 351 -12.46 10.45 1.13
N PRO A 352 -11.29 10.67 1.75
CA PRO A 352 -10.66 11.99 1.78
C PRO A 352 -10.26 12.50 0.39
N GLU A 353 -10.49 13.81 0.19
CA GLU A 353 -10.07 14.50 -1.02
C GLU A 353 -8.57 14.83 -0.96
N ALA A 354 -7.90 14.64 -2.11
CA ALA A 354 -6.48 14.91 -2.27
C ALA A 354 -6.20 15.44 -3.66
N ASP A 355 -5.31 16.44 -3.73
CA ASP A 355 -4.79 16.94 -4.99
C ASP A 355 -3.89 15.91 -5.66
N LEU A 356 -3.50 16.17 -6.90
CA LEU A 356 -2.51 15.35 -7.59
C LEU A 356 -1.16 15.43 -6.86
N PRO A 357 -0.54 14.27 -6.54
CA PRO A 357 0.81 14.24 -5.99
C PRO A 357 1.86 14.89 -6.87
N ASP A 358 2.69 15.76 -6.28
CA ASP A 358 3.92 16.28 -6.86
C ASP A 358 5.07 15.29 -6.61
N LEU A 359 5.32 14.42 -7.57
CA LEU A 359 6.41 13.43 -7.49
C LEU A 359 7.80 14.07 -7.62
N THR A 360 7.89 15.29 -8.18
CA THR A 360 9.16 16.04 -8.26
C THR A 360 9.54 16.56 -6.88
N LEU A 361 8.58 17.15 -6.15
CA LEU A 361 8.78 17.59 -4.78
C LEU A 361 9.13 16.43 -3.84
N LYS A 362 8.49 15.26 -4.01
CA LYS A 362 8.85 14.05 -3.26
C LYS A 362 10.32 13.66 -3.48
N LYS A 363 10.77 13.66 -4.74
CA LYS A 363 12.17 13.36 -5.09
C LYS A 363 13.13 14.41 -4.54
N ALA A 364 12.77 15.69 -4.62
CA ALA A 364 13.55 16.81 -4.08
C ALA A 364 13.72 16.70 -2.56
N ASN A 365 12.65 16.38 -1.82
CA ASN A 365 12.73 16.17 -0.38
C ASN A 365 13.56 14.94 -0.02
N LYS A 366 13.40 13.82 -0.75
CA LYS A 366 14.25 12.65 -0.57
C LYS A 366 15.73 12.99 -0.77
N TYR A 367 16.07 13.75 -1.80
CA TYR A 367 17.42 14.26 -2.05
C TYR A 367 17.94 15.08 -0.86
N LEU A 368 17.13 16.01 -0.34
CA LEU A 368 17.49 16.84 0.81
C LEU A 368 17.81 15.97 2.04
N GLN A 369 16.94 15.03 2.41
CA GLN A 369 17.13 14.17 3.56
C GLN A 369 18.36 13.25 3.41
N ASP A 370 18.50 12.60 2.25
CA ASP A 370 19.64 11.72 1.96
C ASP A 370 20.96 12.50 1.99
N SER A 371 20.95 13.74 1.48
CA SER A 371 22.10 14.65 1.52
C SER A 371 22.47 15.02 2.96
N ILE A 372 21.50 15.39 3.80
CA ILE A 372 21.75 15.71 5.22
C ILE A 372 22.34 14.51 5.97
N VAL A 373 21.80 13.31 5.75
CA VAL A 373 22.33 12.07 6.35
C VAL A 373 23.77 11.80 5.90
N SER A 374 24.06 11.95 4.60
CA SER A 374 25.41 11.78 4.05
C SER A 374 26.39 12.78 4.66
N MET A 375 26.02 14.07 4.68
CA MET A 375 26.81 15.15 5.26
C MET A 375 27.07 14.94 6.76
N ARG A 376 26.07 14.49 7.52
CA ARG A 376 26.22 14.16 8.95
C ARG A 376 27.23 13.04 9.17
N LYS A 377 27.18 11.97 8.37
CA LYS A 377 28.17 10.87 8.43
C LYS A 377 29.57 11.36 8.10
N LEU A 378 29.71 12.24 7.11
CA LEU A 378 30.99 12.83 6.73
C LEU A 378 31.56 13.70 7.85
N LEU A 379 30.74 14.57 8.44
CA LEU A 379 31.12 15.41 9.58
C LEU A 379 31.56 14.56 10.78
N GLN A 380 30.81 13.52 11.13
CA GLN A 380 31.19 12.60 12.21
C GLN A 380 32.53 11.93 11.97
N LYS A 381 32.81 11.50 10.73
CA LYS A 381 34.10 10.89 10.36
C LYS A 381 35.26 11.89 10.48
N GLN A 382 35.03 13.16 10.17
CA GLN A 382 36.02 14.22 10.32
C GLN A 382 36.29 14.56 11.79
N VAL A 383 35.25 14.66 12.61
CA VAL A 383 35.35 14.98 14.05
C VAL A 383 35.96 13.83 14.86
N SER A 384 35.62 12.58 14.54
CA SER A 384 36.11 11.41 15.31
C SER A 384 37.56 11.03 15.04
N GLY A 385 38.21 11.65 14.04
CA GLY A 385 39.54 11.30 13.57
C GLY A 385 39.57 9.89 12.96
N SER A 386 40.31 9.71 11.86
CA SER A 386 40.62 8.35 11.40
C SER A 386 41.42 7.65 12.51
N LYS A 387 40.85 6.63 13.17
CA LYS A 387 41.50 5.75 14.16
C LYS A 387 42.69 4.96 13.58
N LYS A 388 43.71 5.65 13.04
CA LYS A 388 44.91 5.08 12.44
C LYS A 388 46.21 5.84 12.74
N ALA A 389 46.22 6.79 13.67
CA ALA A 389 47.46 7.40 14.16
C ALA A 389 47.70 7.04 15.63
N LYS A 390 48.90 6.51 15.91
CA LYS A 390 49.38 6.14 17.24
C LYS A 390 49.38 7.33 18.21
N ALA A 391 49.12 6.99 19.47
CA ALA A 391 49.08 7.84 20.65
C ALA A 391 50.01 9.07 20.65
N VAL A 392 49.40 10.25 20.80
CA VAL A 392 49.83 11.30 21.73
C VAL A 392 48.56 11.96 22.28
N ASN A 393 48.39 11.91 23.61
CA ASN A 393 47.31 12.59 24.32
C ASN A 393 47.53 14.11 24.25
N VAL A 394 46.68 14.80 23.47
CA VAL A 394 46.37 16.22 23.67
C VAL A 394 44.85 16.34 23.71
N PRO A 395 44.25 16.95 24.75
CA PRO A 395 42.81 17.11 24.84
C PRO A 395 42.37 18.18 23.81
N SER A 396 41.91 17.77 22.63
CA SER A 396 41.49 18.69 21.57
C SER A 396 40.03 19.12 21.72
N HIS A 397 39.80 20.10 22.60
CA HIS A 397 38.56 20.88 22.64
C HIS A 397 38.50 21.98 21.55
N GLN A 398 39.40 22.00 20.56
CA GLN A 398 39.63 23.18 19.71
C GLN A 398 39.34 23.06 18.21
N ASN A 399 38.75 21.98 17.69
CA ASN A 399 38.50 21.87 16.23
C ASN A 399 37.15 21.23 15.89
N LYS A 400 36.05 21.74 16.45
CA LYS A 400 34.73 21.41 15.91
C LYS A 400 34.53 22.22 14.63
N PRO A 401 34.23 21.62 13.47
CA PRO A 401 33.94 22.37 12.27
C PRO A 401 32.70 23.26 12.47
N MET A 402 32.80 24.54 12.13
CA MET A 402 31.75 25.55 12.33
C MET A 402 31.17 26.05 11.01
N VAL A 403 31.93 25.90 9.91
CA VAL A 403 31.52 26.32 8.56
C VAL A 403 31.38 25.10 7.65
N GLY A 404 30.25 24.96 6.99
CA GLY A 404 30.02 23.97 5.93
C GLY A 404 29.96 24.62 4.55
N LEU A 405 30.78 24.14 3.61
CA LEU A 405 30.69 24.49 2.19
C LEU A 405 30.12 23.29 1.44
N ILE A 406 28.91 23.43 0.90
CA ILE A 406 28.24 22.40 0.10
C ILE A 406 28.37 22.75 -1.37
N PHE A 407 29.06 21.92 -2.13
CA PHE A 407 29.25 22.08 -3.56
C PHE A 407 28.29 21.19 -4.34
N VAL A 408 27.53 21.80 -5.25
CA VAL A 408 26.63 21.12 -6.18
C VAL A 408 27.13 21.22 -7.61
N ASN A 409 26.85 20.18 -8.40
CA ASN A 409 26.92 20.23 -9.86
C ASN A 409 25.58 19.73 -10.41
N GLU A 410 24.77 20.64 -10.92
CA GLU A 410 23.40 20.36 -11.36
C GLU A 410 23.32 19.73 -12.76
N GLN A 411 24.48 19.46 -13.38
CA GLN A 411 24.58 18.79 -14.66
C GLN A 411 25.56 17.61 -14.60
N TYR A 412 25.17 16.49 -15.18
CA TYR A 412 26.12 15.40 -15.42
C TYR A 412 27.10 15.83 -16.53
N ASP A 413 28.39 15.75 -16.20
CA ASP A 413 29.49 16.09 -17.11
C ASP A 413 30.46 14.90 -17.29
N GLY A 414 31.41 15.06 -18.20
CA GLY A 414 32.46 14.08 -18.48
C GLY A 414 31.90 12.68 -18.79
N TRP A 415 32.48 11.67 -18.15
CA TRP A 415 32.12 10.28 -18.41
C TRP A 415 30.69 9.92 -18.04
N LYS A 416 30.10 10.58 -17.03
CA LYS A 416 28.70 10.33 -16.65
C LYS A 416 27.74 10.80 -17.74
N LYS A 417 27.98 12.00 -18.30
CA LYS A 417 27.19 12.55 -19.42
C LYS A 417 27.17 11.61 -20.62
N GLU A 418 28.34 11.10 -21.00
CA GLU A 418 28.43 10.20 -22.15
C GLU A 418 27.73 8.87 -21.89
N CYS A 419 27.88 8.29 -20.69
CA CYS A 419 27.13 7.10 -20.30
C CYS A 419 25.61 7.29 -20.44
N LEU A 420 25.09 8.45 -20.00
CA LEU A 420 23.66 8.75 -20.12
C LEU A 420 23.23 8.93 -21.58
N ASN A 421 24.01 9.65 -22.39
CA ASN A 421 23.74 9.81 -23.82
C ASN A 421 23.72 8.46 -24.55
N ILE A 422 24.67 7.57 -24.24
CA ILE A 422 24.74 6.23 -24.81
C ILE A 422 23.51 5.43 -24.39
N LEU A 423 23.18 5.39 -23.10
CA LEU A 423 21.98 4.69 -22.61
C LEU A 423 20.71 5.23 -23.28
N GLY A 424 20.59 6.55 -23.43
CA GLY A 424 19.46 7.18 -24.12
C GLY A 424 19.35 6.73 -25.58
N SER A 425 20.47 6.72 -26.31
CA SER A 425 20.51 6.25 -27.70
C SER A 425 20.24 4.75 -27.86
N LYS A 426 20.45 3.97 -26.78
CA LYS A 426 20.31 2.51 -26.73
C LYS A 426 19.07 2.06 -25.96
N PHE A 427 18.15 2.97 -25.64
CA PHE A 427 16.87 2.65 -25.01
C PHE A 427 15.75 2.63 -26.05
N ASN A 428 15.00 1.54 -26.09
CA ASN A 428 13.81 1.41 -26.94
C ASN A 428 12.55 1.73 -26.11
N SER A 429 11.93 2.87 -26.40
CA SER A 429 10.72 3.32 -25.70
C SER A 429 9.48 2.45 -25.95
N ALA A 430 9.42 1.71 -27.06
CA ALA A 430 8.27 0.84 -27.36
C ALA A 430 8.31 -0.47 -26.58
N THR A 431 9.51 -1.00 -26.33
CA THR A 431 9.70 -2.26 -25.59
C THR A 431 10.17 -2.04 -24.15
N CYS A 432 10.34 -0.78 -23.72
CA CYS A 432 10.88 -0.39 -22.41
C CYS A 432 12.16 -1.16 -22.05
N SER A 433 13.05 -1.34 -23.02
CA SER A 433 14.25 -2.18 -22.86
C SER A 433 15.49 -1.53 -23.45
N PHE A 434 16.64 -1.90 -22.90
CA PHE A 434 17.94 -1.48 -23.40
C PHE A 434 18.48 -2.49 -24.42
N ALA A 435 19.32 -2.00 -25.34
CA ALA A 435 20.15 -2.86 -26.19
C ALA A 435 21.05 -3.79 -25.33
N PRO A 436 21.53 -4.91 -25.91
CA PRO A 436 22.46 -5.81 -25.22
C PRO A 436 23.69 -5.07 -24.66
N ASP A 437 24.15 -5.48 -23.48
CA ASP A 437 25.28 -4.81 -22.79
C ASP A 437 26.55 -4.75 -23.65
N GLN A 438 26.76 -5.75 -24.51
CA GLN A 438 27.86 -5.77 -25.46
C GLN A 438 27.85 -4.55 -26.39
N GLU A 439 26.68 -4.16 -26.92
CA GLU A 439 26.56 -2.97 -27.77
C GLU A 439 26.78 -1.67 -27.01
N ILE A 440 26.34 -1.61 -25.75
CA ILE A 440 26.52 -0.44 -24.88
C ILE A 440 28.01 -0.26 -24.57
N ILE A 441 28.72 -1.35 -24.28
CA ILE A 441 30.17 -1.33 -24.02
C ILE A 441 30.94 -0.92 -25.28
N GLU A 442 30.56 -1.43 -26.45
CA GLU A 442 31.18 -1.04 -27.73
C GLU A 442 30.96 0.44 -28.05
N ALA A 443 29.76 0.95 -27.80
CA ALA A 443 29.47 2.38 -27.94
C ALA A 443 30.33 3.22 -26.98
N LEU A 444 30.52 2.77 -25.74
CA LEU A 444 31.38 3.43 -24.76
C LEU A 444 32.86 3.43 -25.20
N GLN A 445 33.37 2.33 -25.74
CA GLN A 445 34.74 2.26 -26.26
C GLN A 445 34.97 3.17 -27.49
N LYS A 446 33.94 3.38 -28.31
CA LYS A 446 33.99 4.27 -29.49
C LYS A 446 33.75 5.74 -29.14
N SER A 447 33.28 6.04 -27.94
CA SER A 447 32.99 7.41 -27.49
C SER A 447 34.25 8.23 -27.24
N ALA A 448 34.09 9.54 -27.02
CA ALA A 448 35.20 10.46 -26.71
C ALA A 448 36.02 10.00 -25.48
N ILE A 449 35.37 9.44 -24.46
CA ILE A 449 36.04 8.92 -23.25
C ILE A 449 36.74 7.59 -23.51
N GLY A 450 36.23 6.79 -24.46
CA GLY A 450 36.86 5.56 -24.92
C GLY A 450 38.26 5.78 -25.51
N GLN A 451 38.52 6.99 -26.02
CA GLN A 451 39.80 7.39 -26.61
C GLN A 451 40.75 8.06 -25.61
N GLU A 452 40.34 8.25 -24.34
CA GLU A 452 41.20 8.85 -23.31
C GLU A 452 42.26 7.87 -22.80
N ALA A 453 43.47 8.37 -22.51
CA ALA A 453 44.60 7.55 -22.06
C ALA A 453 44.34 6.77 -20.76
N ASN A 454 43.43 7.26 -19.91
CA ASN A 454 43.02 6.66 -18.65
C ASN A 454 41.70 5.86 -18.76
N PHE A 455 41.21 5.54 -19.96
CA PHE A 455 39.93 4.85 -20.17
C PHE A 455 39.75 3.59 -19.31
N LYS A 456 40.79 2.76 -19.13
CA LYS A 456 40.70 1.56 -18.27
C LYS A 456 40.29 1.86 -16.82
N GLN A 457 40.66 3.02 -16.28
CA GLN A 457 40.23 3.45 -14.94
C GLN A 457 38.80 4.00 -14.98
N ILE A 458 38.48 4.82 -15.98
CA ILE A 458 37.14 5.41 -16.16
C ILE A 458 36.08 4.31 -16.43
N GLN A 459 36.42 3.29 -17.22
CA GLN A 459 35.55 2.17 -17.55
C GLN A 459 35.08 1.43 -16.29
N LYS A 460 35.96 1.27 -15.28
CA LYS A 460 35.58 0.67 -13.98
C LYS A 460 34.54 1.49 -13.22
N LEU A 461 34.48 2.81 -13.44
CA LEU A 461 33.47 3.70 -12.87
C LEU A 461 32.18 3.72 -13.71
N CYS A 462 32.31 3.59 -15.03
CA CYS A 462 31.18 3.59 -15.96
C CYS A 462 30.25 2.40 -15.73
N MET A 463 30.78 1.18 -15.55
CA MET A 463 29.95 -0.02 -15.48
C MET A 463 28.94 -0.02 -14.30
N PRO A 464 29.33 0.28 -13.05
CA PRO A 464 28.36 0.41 -11.96
C PRO A 464 27.33 1.52 -12.21
N PHE A 465 27.74 2.65 -12.78
CA PHE A 465 26.86 3.77 -13.08
C PHE A 465 25.84 3.45 -14.17
N LEU A 466 26.27 2.78 -15.25
CA LEU A 466 25.37 2.31 -16.31
C LEU A 466 24.32 1.34 -15.75
N ARG A 467 24.74 0.37 -14.93
CA ARG A 467 23.82 -0.57 -14.28
C ARG A 467 22.81 0.16 -13.39
N PHE A 468 23.29 1.04 -12.51
CA PHE A 468 22.45 1.86 -11.64
C PHE A 468 21.41 2.65 -12.45
N LYS A 469 21.82 3.28 -13.56
CA LYS A 469 20.91 4.06 -14.41
C LYS A 469 19.92 3.20 -15.19
N LYS A 470 20.29 1.99 -15.62
CA LYS A 470 19.34 1.03 -16.20
C LYS A 470 18.26 0.64 -15.19
N ASP A 471 18.67 0.34 -13.96
CA ASP A 471 17.76 0.00 -12.87
C ASP A 471 16.83 1.19 -12.54
N GLU A 472 17.35 2.42 -12.51
CA GLU A 472 16.52 3.62 -12.33
C GLU A 472 15.52 3.83 -13.48
N VAL A 473 15.90 3.61 -14.74
CA VAL A 473 14.95 3.75 -15.86
C VAL A 473 13.81 2.74 -15.77
N ILE A 474 14.08 1.52 -15.32
CA ILE A 474 13.04 0.51 -15.08
C ILE A 474 12.09 0.98 -13.96
N ALA A 475 12.63 1.60 -12.91
CA ALA A 475 11.85 2.03 -11.75
C ALA A 475 11.04 3.32 -12.00
N VAL A 476 11.62 4.32 -12.69
CA VAL A 476 11.03 5.67 -12.78
C VAL A 476 10.91 6.21 -14.21
N GLY A 477 11.25 5.43 -15.23
CA GLY A 477 11.11 5.79 -16.63
C GLY A 477 12.33 6.50 -17.24
N VAL A 478 12.23 6.82 -18.54
CA VAL A 478 13.34 7.34 -19.37
C VAL A 478 13.97 8.63 -18.85
N GLN A 479 13.20 9.45 -18.14
CA GLN A 479 13.66 10.67 -17.46
C GLN A 479 14.80 10.44 -16.46
N ALA A 480 15.06 9.20 -16.00
CA ALA A 480 16.25 8.89 -15.22
C ALA A 480 17.58 9.10 -15.98
N LEU A 481 17.51 9.20 -17.31
CA LEU A 481 18.64 9.47 -18.20
C LEU A 481 18.87 10.96 -18.46
N ASP A 482 18.01 11.83 -17.92
CA ASP A 482 18.19 13.28 -18.07
C ASP A 482 19.52 13.72 -17.47
N LEU A 483 20.18 14.67 -18.13
CA LEU A 483 21.47 15.20 -17.68
C LEU A 483 21.36 16.06 -16.41
N LYS A 484 20.14 16.40 -16.01
CA LYS A 484 19.81 17.20 -14.82
C LYS A 484 18.70 16.51 -14.06
N LEU A 485 18.64 16.77 -12.75
CA LEU A 485 17.50 16.35 -11.95
C LEU A 485 16.25 17.18 -12.30
N PRO A 486 15.03 16.67 -12.03
CA PRO A 486 13.79 17.39 -12.32
C PRO A 486 13.54 18.60 -11.39
N PHE A 487 14.50 18.91 -10.51
CA PHE A 487 14.49 20.05 -9.58
C PHE A 487 15.90 20.64 -9.49
N GLY A 488 15.99 21.92 -9.11
CA GLY A 488 17.27 22.59 -8.81
C GLY A 488 17.82 22.12 -7.46
N GLU A 489 18.95 21.44 -7.46
CA GLU A 489 19.60 20.98 -6.23
C GLU A 489 20.05 22.14 -5.36
N LYS A 490 20.59 23.18 -6.02
CA LYS A 490 21.04 24.38 -5.34
C LYS A 490 19.87 25.06 -4.62
N ASP A 491 18.77 25.26 -5.34
CA ASP A 491 17.57 25.92 -4.82
C ASP A 491 16.98 25.15 -3.63
N VAL A 492 16.89 23.82 -3.73
CA VAL A 492 16.38 22.96 -2.64
C VAL A 492 17.24 23.09 -1.40
N LEU A 493 18.57 23.05 -1.53
CA LEU A 493 19.47 23.21 -0.39
C LEU A 493 19.42 24.64 0.17
N GLU A 494 19.29 25.66 -0.69
CA GLU A 494 19.28 27.07 -0.27
C GLU A 494 18.01 27.41 0.51
N GLU A 495 16.84 26.99 0.01
CA GLU A 495 15.57 27.16 0.70
C GLU A 495 15.56 26.45 2.07
N ASN A 496 16.31 25.35 2.20
CA ASN A 496 16.40 24.55 3.43
C ASN A 496 17.72 24.74 4.18
N SER A 497 18.47 25.81 3.90
CA SER A 497 19.82 26.03 4.45
C SER A 497 19.85 26.09 5.97
N GLU A 498 18.85 26.73 6.60
CA GLU A 498 18.73 26.77 8.06
C GLU A 498 18.48 25.40 8.68
N LEU A 499 17.66 24.56 8.04
CA LEU A 499 17.43 23.18 8.47
C LEU A 499 18.71 22.36 8.39
N VAL A 500 19.43 22.44 7.27
CA VAL A 500 20.71 21.73 7.06
C VAL A 500 21.73 22.19 8.11
N LYS A 501 21.85 23.50 8.33
CA LYS A 501 22.75 24.11 9.32
C LYS A 501 22.46 23.59 10.74
N LEU A 502 21.20 23.62 11.16
CA LEU A 502 20.76 23.13 12.46
C LEU A 502 21.06 21.64 12.65
N GLN A 503 20.72 20.82 11.65
CA GLN A 503 20.89 19.36 11.71
C GLN A 503 22.34 18.89 11.67
N LEU A 504 23.24 19.70 11.10
CA LEU A 504 24.68 19.46 11.10
C LEU A 504 25.38 20.14 12.30
N GLY A 505 24.68 21.01 13.03
CA GLY A 505 25.23 21.73 14.18
C GLY A 505 26.34 22.70 13.79
N LEU A 506 26.17 23.37 12.65
CA LEU A 506 27.09 24.36 12.07
C LEU A 506 26.63 25.78 12.42
N GLU A 507 27.55 26.74 12.39
CA GLU A 507 27.24 28.17 12.57
C GLU A 507 27.02 28.88 11.24
N ARG A 508 27.72 28.45 10.19
CA ARG A 508 27.59 28.98 8.84
C ARG A 508 27.52 27.85 7.82
N LEU A 509 26.66 28.04 6.82
CA LEU A 509 26.50 27.14 5.69
C LEU A 509 26.53 27.96 4.40
N GLU A 510 27.32 27.54 3.43
CA GLU A 510 27.30 28.10 2.07
C GLU A 510 27.04 27.01 1.05
N ILE A 511 26.14 27.29 0.11
CA ILE A 511 25.82 26.39 -0.99
C ILE A 511 26.39 27.01 -2.26
N LEU A 512 27.24 26.24 -2.93
CA LEU A 512 28.17 26.73 -3.93
C LEU A 512 28.04 25.86 -5.19
N SER A 513 28.07 26.50 -6.36
CA SER A 513 28.14 25.76 -7.63
C SER A 513 29.60 25.53 -8.01
N VAL A 514 29.97 24.31 -8.39
CA VAL A 514 31.32 24.06 -8.94
C VAL A 514 31.55 24.68 -10.31
N ALA A 515 30.47 25.10 -10.99
CA ALA A 515 30.57 25.83 -12.25
C ALA A 515 31.08 27.27 -12.06
N ASP A 516 31.03 27.81 -10.84
CA ASP A 516 31.56 29.12 -10.50
C ASP A 516 33.02 28.99 -9.98
N PRO A 517 34.03 29.45 -10.75
CA PRO A 517 35.43 29.36 -10.33
C PRO A 517 35.74 30.11 -9.03
N ASP A 518 35.01 31.19 -8.73
CA ASP A 518 35.22 31.95 -7.50
C ASP A 518 34.62 31.23 -6.28
N ALA A 519 33.52 30.49 -6.48
CA ALA A 519 32.99 29.60 -5.46
C ALA A 519 33.96 28.45 -5.14
N VAL A 520 34.61 27.85 -6.14
CA VAL A 520 35.61 26.78 -5.92
C VAL A 520 36.81 27.28 -5.12
N LYS A 521 37.26 28.52 -5.33
CA LYS A 521 38.38 29.12 -4.56
C LYS A 521 38.09 29.17 -3.05
N LYS A 522 36.82 29.24 -2.64
CA LYS A 522 36.43 29.24 -1.22
C LYS A 522 36.79 27.93 -0.49
N ALA A 523 36.98 26.83 -1.20
CA ALA A 523 37.46 25.59 -0.59
C ALA A 523 38.94 25.66 -0.13
N GLY A 524 39.70 26.68 -0.57
CA GLY A 524 41.07 26.93 -0.10
C GLY A 524 42.00 25.73 -0.24
N SER A 525 42.64 25.30 0.86
CA SER A 525 43.51 24.12 0.89
C SER A 525 42.78 22.80 0.62
N HIS A 526 41.45 22.79 0.73
CA HIS A 526 40.60 21.62 0.55
C HIS A 526 40.04 21.46 -0.88
N VAL A 527 40.42 22.32 -1.84
CA VAL A 527 39.98 22.22 -3.25
C VAL A 527 40.26 20.84 -3.84
N SER A 528 41.35 20.17 -3.42
CA SER A 528 41.67 18.81 -3.87
C SER A 528 40.58 17.78 -3.56
N LEU A 529 39.75 18.00 -2.53
CA LEU A 529 38.60 17.14 -2.20
C LEU A 529 37.51 17.20 -3.28
N LEU A 530 37.35 18.34 -3.95
CA LEU A 530 36.43 18.49 -5.08
C LEU A 530 36.90 17.74 -6.32
N SER A 531 38.21 17.49 -6.45
CA SER A 531 38.76 16.63 -7.52
C SER A 531 38.70 15.14 -7.15
N GLN A 532 38.86 14.80 -5.87
CA GLN A 532 38.78 13.41 -5.39
C GLN A 532 37.34 12.89 -5.36
N ASN A 533 36.40 13.73 -4.92
CA ASN A 533 34.98 13.45 -4.86
C ASN A 533 34.22 14.58 -5.58
N PRO A 534 34.23 14.59 -6.93
CA PRO A 534 33.54 15.63 -7.67
C PRO A 534 32.02 15.52 -7.45
N PRO A 535 31.35 16.64 -7.12
CA PRO A 535 29.90 16.63 -7.01
C PRO A 535 29.30 16.31 -8.37
N SER A 536 28.16 15.63 -8.33
CA SER A 536 27.37 15.29 -9.52
C SER A 536 25.91 15.28 -9.14
N PRO A 537 24.97 15.37 -10.10
CA PRO A 537 23.57 15.46 -9.77
C PRO A 537 23.11 14.34 -8.82
N GLY A 538 22.47 14.75 -7.72
CA GLY A 538 22.00 13.89 -6.64
C GLY A 538 23.04 13.59 -5.55
N ASN A 539 24.28 14.04 -5.73
CA ASN A 539 25.43 13.73 -4.87
C ASN A 539 26.28 14.99 -4.65
N PRO A 540 25.87 15.90 -3.75
CA PRO A 540 26.65 17.08 -3.41
C PRO A 540 27.92 16.70 -2.62
N THR A 541 28.96 17.53 -2.74
CA THR A 541 30.21 17.37 -1.99
C THR A 541 30.28 18.41 -0.88
N ALA A 542 30.34 17.96 0.37
CA ALA A 542 30.46 18.84 1.52
C ALA A 542 31.91 18.91 2.04
N ILE A 543 32.36 20.11 2.36
CA ILE A 543 33.64 20.40 3.03
C ILE A 543 33.33 21.13 4.32
N PHE A 544 33.83 20.64 5.45
CA PHE A 544 33.66 21.27 6.75
C PHE A 544 34.97 21.89 7.23
N LEU A 545 34.92 23.15 7.64
CA LEU A 545 36.06 23.95 8.07
C LEU A 545 35.91 24.30 9.56
N SER A 546 37.02 24.24 10.30
CA SER A 546 37.17 24.96 11.57
C SER A 546 37.38 26.45 11.26
N GLU A 547 36.93 27.36 12.13
CA GLU A 547 37.24 28.79 11.99
C GLU A 547 38.73 29.10 11.96
#